data_AF-A0A7Y5ZBC7-F1
#
_entry.id   AF-A0A7Y5ZBC7-F1
#
_cell.length_a   1.000
_cell.length_b   1.000
_cell.length_c   1.000
_cell.angle_alpha   90.00
_cell.angle_beta   90.00
_cell.angle_gamma   90.00
#
_symmetry.space_group_name_H-M   'P 1'
#
loop_
_entity.id
_entity.type
_entity.pdbx_description
1 polymer ?
#
loop_
_entity_poly.entity_id
_entity_poly.type
_entity_poly.pdbx_seq_one_letter_code
_entity_poly.pdbx_strand_id
1 'polypeptide(L)'
;MVGFGVDADRLLEGSKALKRSSAGSRPSGDQGDGFGSSVARGALARFEGYWVAGQSAVDESVVGLSGVLEQVAAAYERRDADDASRFRVDGGELVGF
;
A
#
# COMPACT_ATOMS: atom_id res chain seq x y z
N MET A 1 5.86 -25.02 17.05
CA MET A 1 4.48 -24.68 16.64
C MET A 1 4.58 -23.41 15.80
N VAL A 2 4.55 -23.54 14.48
CA VAL A 2 4.61 -22.38 13.57
C VAL A 2 3.20 -21.80 13.54
N GLY A 3 2.99 -20.65 14.16
CA GLY A 3 1.68 -20.00 14.19
C GLY A 3 1.30 -19.56 12.78
N PHE A 4 0.18 -20.05 12.27
CA PHE A 4 -0.45 -19.59 11.02
C PHE A 4 -1.20 -18.25 11.25
N GLY A 5 -0.55 -17.29 11.90
CA GLY A 5 -1.06 -15.94 12.11
C GLY A 5 -0.62 -15.03 10.96
N VAL A 6 -1.53 -14.20 10.45
CA VAL A 6 -1.16 -13.11 9.55
C VAL A 6 -0.39 -12.08 10.37
N ASP A 7 0.83 -11.78 9.95
CA ASP A 7 1.72 -10.83 10.63
C ASP A 7 1.33 -9.39 10.23
N ALA A 8 0.69 -8.66 11.15
CA ALA A 8 0.25 -7.29 10.94
C ALA A 8 1.41 -6.32 10.71
N ASP A 9 2.56 -6.53 11.36
CA ASP A 9 3.76 -5.73 11.16
C ASP A 9 4.27 -5.86 9.73
N ARG A 10 4.25 -7.08 9.18
CA ARG A 10 4.61 -7.33 7.77
C ARG A 10 3.66 -6.65 6.78
N LEU A 11 2.37 -6.59 7.07
CA LEU A 11 1.40 -5.87 6.23
C LEU A 11 1.67 -4.36 6.25
N LEU A 12 1.99 -3.80 7.42
CA LEU A 12 2.35 -2.39 7.56
C LEU A 12 3.68 -2.05 6.88
N GLU A 13 4.69 -2.94 6.96
CA GLU A 13 5.93 -2.82 6.20
C GLU A 13 5.66 -2.78 4.69
N GLY A 14 4.79 -3.68 4.20
CA GLY A 14 4.36 -3.72 2.80
C GLY A 14 3.67 -2.42 2.35
N SER A 15 2.75 -1.88 3.16
CA SER A 15 2.12 -0.57 2.90
C SER A 15 3.15 0.56 2.78
N LYS A 16 4.09 0.64 3.74
CA LYS A 16 5.14 1.67 3.74
C LYS A 16 6.05 1.57 2.51
N ALA A 17 6.38 0.36 2.07
CA ALA A 17 7.18 0.13 0.87
C ALA A 17 6.43 0.58 -0.40
N LEU A 18 5.14 0.26 -0.52
CA LEU A 18 4.27 0.70 -1.62
C LEU A 18 4.19 2.24 -1.68
N LYS A 19 3.92 2.89 -0.54
CA LYS A 19 3.87 4.36 -0.44
C LYS A 19 5.20 5.00 -0.88
N ARG A 20 6.34 4.45 -0.45
CA ARG A 20 7.66 4.94 -0.86
C ARG A 20 7.92 4.76 -2.37
N SER A 21 7.49 3.64 -2.94
CA SER A 21 7.58 3.39 -4.39
C SER A 21 6.77 4.41 -5.18
N SER A 22 5.53 4.69 -4.77
CA SER A 22 4.66 5.67 -5.44
C SER A 22 5.16 7.12 -5.34
N ALA A 23 5.87 7.48 -4.26
CA ALA A 23 6.41 8.82 -4.09
C ALA A 23 7.55 9.16 -5.07
N GLY A 24 8.16 8.16 -5.71
CA GLY A 24 9.43 8.28 -6.43
C GLY A 24 9.34 8.44 -7.94
N SER A 25 8.15 8.46 -8.56
CA SER A 25 8.07 8.55 -10.02
C SER A 25 6.83 9.32 -10.46
N ARG A 26 7.02 10.62 -10.71
CA ARG A 26 6.16 11.37 -11.63
C ARG A 26 7.07 11.93 -12.71
N PRO A 27 7.13 11.30 -13.89
CA PRO A 27 7.73 11.89 -15.07
C PRO A 27 6.99 13.19 -15.36
N SER A 28 7.64 14.33 -15.09
CA SER A 28 7.14 15.64 -15.51
C SER A 28 7.47 15.83 -16.99
N GLY A 29 6.48 16.19 -17.80
CA GLY A 29 6.65 16.52 -19.23
C GLY A 29 7.60 17.70 -19.51
N ASP A 30 8.07 18.38 -18.45
CA ASP A 30 9.01 19.50 -18.51
C ASP A 30 10.38 19.15 -19.13
N GLN A 31 10.67 17.88 -19.41
CA GLN A 31 11.89 17.46 -20.12
C GLN A 31 11.74 17.44 -21.66
N GLY A 32 10.59 17.86 -22.20
CA GLY A 32 10.25 17.77 -23.63
C GLY A 32 10.83 18.84 -24.56
N ASP A 33 11.48 19.88 -24.03
CA ASP A 33 11.91 21.06 -24.81
C ASP A 33 13.09 20.83 -25.79
N GLY A 34 13.56 19.58 -25.95
CA GLY A 34 14.66 19.23 -26.86
C GLY A 34 14.25 18.81 -28.29
N PHE A 35 12.96 18.61 -28.58
CA PHE A 35 12.54 18.04 -29.86
C PHE A 35 12.26 19.12 -30.92
N GLY A 36 13.28 19.43 -31.73
CA GLY A 36 13.26 20.47 -32.77
C GLY A 36 12.26 20.29 -33.94
N SER A 37 11.50 19.20 -33.98
CA SER A 37 10.50 18.91 -35.03
C SER A 37 9.08 18.94 -34.45
N SER A 38 8.14 19.58 -35.15
CA SER A 38 6.70 19.60 -34.80
C SER A 38 6.10 18.19 -34.73
N VAL A 39 6.60 17.26 -35.55
CA VAL A 39 6.20 15.85 -35.52
C VAL A 39 6.67 15.18 -34.24
N ALA A 40 7.89 15.46 -33.79
CA ALA A 40 8.44 14.90 -32.55
C ALA A 40 7.70 15.44 -31.31
N ARG A 41 7.36 16.74 -31.29
CA ARG A 41 6.48 17.32 -30.25
C ARG A 41 5.09 16.66 -30.23
N GLY A 42 4.49 16.45 -31.39
CA GLY A 42 3.19 15.78 -31.49
C GLY A 42 3.21 14.29 -31.12
N ALA A 43 4.35 13.61 -31.28
CA ALA A 43 4.54 12.23 -30.82
C ALA A 43 4.75 12.18 -29.31
N LEU A 44 5.55 13.09 -28.76
CA LEU A 44 5.78 13.21 -27.31
C LEU A 44 4.48 13.54 -26.58
N ALA A 45 3.70 14.51 -27.04
CA ALA A 45 2.42 14.87 -26.41
C ALA A 45 1.43 13.68 -26.38
N ARG A 46 1.41 12.84 -27.42
CA ARG A 46 0.60 11.61 -27.44
C ARG A 46 1.14 10.58 -26.45
N PHE A 47 2.46 10.37 -26.42
CA PHE A 47 3.10 9.49 -25.46
C PHE A 47 2.79 9.92 -24.03
N GLU A 48 2.96 11.20 -23.70
CA GLU A 48 2.64 11.78 -22.40
C GLU A 48 1.17 11.57 -22.02
N GLY A 49 0.24 11.77 -22.97
CA GLY A 49 -1.18 11.52 -22.73
C GLY A 49 -1.47 10.09 -22.28
N TYR A 50 -0.92 9.08 -22.95
CA TYR A 50 -1.10 7.68 -22.55
C TYR A 50 -0.29 7.30 -21.31
N TRP A 51 0.94 7.82 -21.21
CA TRP A 51 1.86 7.52 -20.13
C TRP A 51 1.36 8.08 -18.80
N VAL A 52 0.94 9.35 -18.74
CA VAL A 52 0.42 9.99 -17.53
C VAL A 52 -0.88 9.31 -17.07
N ALA A 53 -1.79 8.99 -18.00
CA ALA A 53 -3.02 8.27 -17.67
C ALA A 53 -2.75 6.86 -17.12
N GLY A 54 -1.86 6.10 -17.78
CA GLY A 54 -1.46 4.77 -17.34
C GLY A 54 -0.76 4.79 -15.98
N GLN A 55 0.13 5.75 -15.77
CA GLN A 55 0.84 5.92 -14.51
C GLN A 55 -0.10 6.33 -13.37
N SER A 56 -1.07 7.21 -13.63
CA SER A 56 -2.09 7.58 -12.64
C SER A 56 -2.92 6.37 -12.18
N ALA A 57 -3.31 5.49 -13.11
CA ALA A 57 -4.05 4.27 -12.78
C ALA A 57 -3.21 3.28 -11.93
N VAL A 58 -1.90 3.17 -12.21
CA VAL A 58 -0.97 2.38 -11.39
C VAL A 58 -0.82 2.99 -10.01
N ASP A 59 -0.66 4.31 -9.90
CA ASP A 59 -0.56 5.03 -8.63
C ASP A 59 -1.81 4.84 -7.76
N GLU A 60 -3.00 4.97 -8.35
CA GLU A 60 -4.28 4.72 -7.66
C GLU A 60 -4.37 3.28 -7.14
N SER A 61 -3.92 2.31 -7.93
CA SER A 61 -3.89 0.91 -7.53
C SER A 61 -2.92 0.66 -6.37
N VAL A 62 -1.74 1.29 -6.40
CA VAL A 62 -0.73 1.21 -5.33
C VAL A 62 -1.24 1.85 -4.04
N VAL A 63 -1.89 3.01 -4.13
CA VAL A 63 -2.53 3.67 -2.98
C VAL A 63 -3.65 2.79 -2.42
N GLY A 64 -4.53 2.27 -3.27
CA GLY A 64 -5.62 1.38 -2.88
C GLY A 64 -5.11 0.14 -2.16
N LEU A 65 -4.10 -0.54 -2.71
CA LEU A 65 -3.49 -1.72 -2.11
C LEU A 65 -2.85 -1.38 -0.75
N SER A 66 -2.15 -0.26 -0.63
CA SER A 66 -1.59 0.18 0.65
C SER A 66 -2.66 0.40 1.73
N GLY A 67 -3.80 1.01 1.35
CA GLY A 67 -4.93 1.22 2.26
C GLY A 67 -5.63 -0.08 2.65
N VAL A 68 -5.70 -1.07 1.77
CA VAL A 68 -6.22 -2.41 2.10
C VAL A 68 -5.29 -3.11 3.08
N LEU A 69 -3.98 -3.07 2.87
CA LEU A 69 -3.01 -3.68 3.80
C LEU A 69 -3.12 -3.08 5.21
N GLU A 70 -3.30 -1.76 5.32
CA GLU A 70 -3.50 -1.08 6.59
C GLU A 70 -4.81 -1.47 7.28
N GLN A 71 -5.91 -1.59 6.52
CA GLN A 71 -7.19 -2.04 7.05
C GLN A 71 -7.14 -3.49 7.55
N VAL A 72 -6.46 -4.37 6.81
CA VAL A 72 -6.30 -5.77 7.19
C VAL A 72 -5.43 -5.88 8.44
N ALA A 73 -4.31 -5.15 8.51
CA ALA A 73 -3.48 -5.10 9.72
C ALA A 73 -4.28 -4.67 10.96
N ALA A 74 -5.04 -3.57 10.85
CA ALA A 74 -5.89 -3.08 11.94
C ALA A 74 -7.04 -4.04 12.31
N ALA A 75 -7.49 -4.90 11.40
CA ALA A 75 -8.46 -5.94 11.70
C ALA A 75 -7.83 -7.10 12.49
N TYR A 76 -6.61 -7.53 12.13
CA TYR A 76 -5.89 -8.55 12.86
C TYR A 76 -5.47 -8.08 14.25
N GLU A 77 -4.95 -6.86 14.40
CA GLU A 77 -4.63 -6.30 15.73
C GLU A 77 -5.84 -6.24 16.67
N ARG A 78 -7.02 -5.84 16.15
CA ARG A 78 -8.26 -5.85 16.94
C ARG A 78 -8.66 -7.26 17.36
N ARG A 79 -8.57 -8.21 16.44
CA ARG A 79 -8.86 -9.62 16.74
C ARG A 79 -7.92 -10.16 17.82
N ASP A 80 -6.63 -9.91 17.70
CA ASP A 80 -5.63 -10.39 18.66
C ASP A 80 -5.84 -9.74 20.04
N ALA A 81 -6.24 -8.46 20.09
CA ALA A 81 -6.61 -7.78 21.33
C ALA A 81 -7.88 -8.38 21.96
N ASP A 82 -8.91 -8.67 21.15
CA ASP A 82 -10.15 -9.31 21.61
C ASP A 82 -9.86 -10.72 22.16
N ASP A 83 -9.07 -11.53 21.45
CA ASP A 83 -8.72 -12.89 21.87
C ASP A 83 -7.88 -12.88 23.16
N ALA A 84 -6.93 -11.93 23.30
CA ALA A 84 -6.17 -11.73 24.53
C ALA A 84 -7.05 -11.29 25.71
N SER A 85 -8.07 -10.47 25.46
CA SER A 85 -9.01 -10.02 26.50
C SER A 85 -9.90 -11.15 27.01
N ARG A 86 -10.41 -12.02 26.12
CA ARG A 86 -11.21 -13.20 26.47
C ARG A 86 -10.39 -14.21 27.29
N PHE A 87 -9.15 -14.46 26.90
CA PHE A 87 -8.26 -15.36 27.64
C PHE A 87 -7.97 -14.87 29.07
N ARG A 88 -7.89 -13.55 29.28
CA ARG A 88 -7.66 -12.94 30.60
C ARG A 88 -8.91 -13.01 31.49
N VAL A 89 -10.11 -13.02 30.92
CA VAL A 89 -11.38 -13.12 31.65
C VAL A 89 -11.66 -14.56 32.08
N ASP A 90 -11.40 -15.55 31.21
CA ASP A 90 -11.65 -16.97 31.51
C ASP A 90 -10.51 -17.63 32.33
N GLY A 91 -9.28 -17.12 32.24
CA GLY A 91 -8.10 -17.68 32.95
C GLY A 91 -7.91 -17.19 34.40
N GLY A 92 -8.81 -16.34 34.90
CA GLY A 92 -8.72 -15.73 36.24
C GLY A 92 -9.36 -16.54 37.37
N GLU A 93 -10.09 -17.61 37.06
CA GLU A 93 -10.76 -18.46 38.05
C GLU A 93 -9.97 -19.77 38.28
N LEU A 94 -8.75 -19.66 38.81
CA LEU A 94 -8.17 -20.76 39.58
C LEU A 94 -8.70 -20.65 41.00
N VAL A 95 -9.90 -21.21 41.18
CA VAL A 95 -10.50 -21.45 42.49
C VAL A 95 -9.51 -22.28 43.30
N GLY A 96 -8.97 -21.66 44.36
CA GLY A 96 -8.32 -22.40 45.42
C GLY A 96 -9.34 -23.30 46.11
N PHE A 97 -9.18 -24.61 45.95
CA PHE A 97 -9.58 -25.64 46.90
C PHE A 97 -8.53 -26.74 46.89
#